data_AF-A0A967CJY6-F1
#
_entry.id   AF-A0A967CJY6-F1
#
_cell.length_a   1.000
_cell.length_b   1.000
_cell.length_c   1.000
_cell.angle_alpha   90.00
_cell.angle_beta   90.00
_cell.angle_gamma   90.00
#
_symmetry.space_group_name_H-M   'P 1'
#
loop_
_entity.id
_entity.type
_entity.pdbx_description
1 polymer ?
#
loop_
_entity_poly.entity_id
_entity_poly.type
_entity_poly.pdbx_seq_one_letter_code
_entity_poly.pdbx_strand_id
1 'polypeptide(L)'
;MSIRPVKMSNQAKPHMEGAGVHLHRVFGFGETEPFDPFLMMDDFRNDDPEKYLNGFPWHPHRGIETITYVLKGNVEHGDSLGNQGVLSDGDVQWMTAGSGIIHQEMPRGNANGEMHGFQLWA
;
A
#
# COMPACT_ATOMS: atom_id res chain seq x y z
N MET A 1 -17.88 7.13 27.93
CA MET A 1 -16.94 6.53 26.96
C MET A 1 -15.97 5.65 27.73
N SER A 2 -15.76 4.41 27.29
CA SER A 2 -14.76 3.53 27.87
C SER A 2 -13.43 3.72 27.14
N ILE A 3 -12.32 3.81 27.88
CA ILE A 3 -10.98 3.90 27.31
C ILE A 3 -10.55 2.48 26.92
N ARG A 4 -10.20 2.26 25.65
CA ARG A 4 -9.66 0.98 25.18
C ARG A 4 -8.14 0.95 25.45
N PRO A 5 -7.62 -0.01 26.24
CA PRO A 5 -6.18 -0.09 26.49
C PRO A 5 -5.43 -0.60 25.25
N VAL A 6 -4.19 -0.16 25.08
CA VAL A 6 -3.27 -0.71 24.09
C VAL A 6 -2.92 -2.15 24.51
N LYS A 7 -3.31 -3.13 23.69
CA LYS A 7 -2.99 -4.55 23.94
C LYS A 7 -1.65 -4.98 23.35
N MET A 8 -1.20 -4.30 22.31
CA MET A 8 0.00 -4.65 21.54
C MET A 8 0.60 -3.37 20.95
N SER A 9 1.92 -3.30 20.90
CA SER A 9 2.68 -2.24 20.22
C SER A 9 3.89 -2.90 19.55
N ASN A 10 3.93 -2.84 18.22
CA ASN A 10 5.00 -3.40 17.42
C ASN A 10 5.65 -2.32 16.57
N GLN A 11 6.95 -2.45 16.33
CA GLN A 11 7.65 -1.62 15.36
C GLN A 11 7.53 -2.24 13.97
N ALA A 12 7.18 -1.43 12.97
CA ALA A 12 7.14 -1.85 11.58
C ALA A 12 8.54 -2.30 11.12
N LYS A 13 8.59 -3.35 10.31
CA LYS A 13 9.85 -3.99 9.88
C LYS A 13 10.15 -3.65 8.42
N PRO A 14 11.40 -3.32 8.07
CA PRO A 14 11.79 -3.12 6.68
C PRO A 14 11.47 -4.34 5.81
N HIS A 15 10.96 -4.09 4.61
CA HIS A 15 10.66 -5.10 3.61
C HIS A 15 10.92 -4.56 2.20
N MET A 16 10.96 -5.46 1.23
CA MET A 16 11.13 -5.13 -0.17
C MET A 16 10.10 -5.89 -0.99
N GLU A 17 9.36 -5.17 -1.84
CA GLU A 17 8.24 -5.71 -2.63
C GLU A 17 8.28 -5.17 -4.07
N GLY A 18 7.39 -5.66 -4.92
CA GLY A 18 7.28 -5.20 -6.30
C GLY A 18 8.60 -5.35 -7.06
N ALA A 19 9.00 -4.31 -7.79
CA ALA A 19 10.26 -4.26 -8.52
C ALA A 19 11.41 -3.64 -7.69
N GLY A 20 11.49 -4.00 -6.41
CA GLY A 20 12.54 -3.53 -5.49
C GLY A 20 12.14 -2.31 -4.67
N VAL A 21 10.85 -2.11 -4.43
CA VAL A 21 10.33 -1.00 -3.61
C VAL A 21 10.64 -1.27 -2.14
N HIS A 22 11.27 -0.30 -1.47
CA HIS A 22 11.52 -0.37 -0.03
C HIS A 22 10.33 0.18 0.75
N LEU A 23 9.84 -0.61 1.71
CA LEU A 23 8.71 -0.24 2.58
C LEU A 23 8.90 -0.79 3.99
N HIS A 24 7.99 -0.45 4.89
CA HIS A 24 7.90 -1.02 6.24
C HIS A 24 6.58 -1.74 6.44
N ARG A 25 6.63 -3.04 6.72
CA ARG A 25 5.45 -3.85 7.03
C ARG A 25 5.08 -3.70 8.50
N VAL A 26 3.88 -3.22 8.77
CA VAL A 26 3.33 -3.04 10.13
C VAL A 26 2.83 -4.37 10.67
N PHE A 27 2.02 -5.07 9.87
CA PHE A 27 1.58 -6.45 10.10
C PHE A 27 1.28 -7.14 8.77
N GLY A 28 1.27 -8.47 8.76
CA GLY A 28 0.94 -9.29 7.60
C GLY A 28 1.65 -10.66 7.62
N PHE A 29 1.08 -11.64 6.91
CA PHE A 29 1.67 -12.97 6.65
C PHE A 29 2.15 -13.77 7.89
N GLY A 30 1.46 -13.63 9.03
CA GLY A 30 1.80 -14.30 10.30
C GLY A 30 0.57 -14.57 11.19
N GLU A 31 0.63 -14.18 12.47
CA GLU A 31 -0.56 -14.19 13.34
C GLU A 31 -1.58 -13.15 12.85
N THR A 32 -2.62 -13.60 12.16
CA THR A 32 -3.64 -12.74 11.53
C THR A 32 -4.88 -12.51 12.40
N GLU A 33 -5.16 -13.41 13.34
CA GLU A 33 -6.32 -13.34 14.25
C GLU A 33 -6.50 -11.97 14.94
N PRO A 34 -5.44 -11.31 15.45
CA PRO A 34 -5.59 -9.99 16.08
C PRO A 34 -5.98 -8.86 15.12
N PHE A 35 -5.82 -9.07 13.82
CA PHE A 35 -5.95 -8.05 12.78
C PHE A 35 -7.16 -8.26 11.86
N ASP A 36 -7.83 -9.42 11.89
CA ASP A 36 -9.09 -9.69 11.17
C ASP A 36 -10.07 -8.51 11.32
N PRO A 37 -10.55 -7.89 10.22
CA PRO A 37 -10.49 -8.34 8.81
C PRO A 37 -9.27 -7.88 8.01
N PHE A 38 -8.33 -7.17 8.60
CA PHE A 38 -7.16 -6.68 7.89
C PHE A 38 -6.08 -7.76 7.75
N LEU A 39 -5.61 -7.94 6.52
CA LEU A 39 -4.68 -9.01 6.16
C LEU A 39 -3.22 -8.54 6.17
N MET A 40 -2.98 -7.29 5.81
CA MET A 40 -1.65 -6.70 5.72
C MET A 40 -1.74 -5.16 5.75
N MET A 41 -0.74 -4.52 6.34
CA MET A 41 -0.53 -3.08 6.23
C MET A 41 0.94 -2.78 5.98
N ASP A 42 1.22 -2.09 4.88
CA ASP A 42 2.55 -1.63 4.47
C ASP A 42 2.60 -0.10 4.43
N ASP A 43 3.59 0.50 5.09
CA ASP A 43 3.97 1.92 4.97
C ASP A 43 5.10 2.03 3.93
N PHE A 44 4.78 2.55 2.74
CA PHE A 44 5.75 2.70 1.66
C PHE A 44 6.47 4.06 1.66
N ARG A 45 6.41 4.82 2.78
CA ARG A 45 7.07 6.11 2.92
C ARG A 45 8.55 6.05 2.57
N ASN A 46 8.95 6.92 1.63
CA ASN A 46 10.32 7.09 1.21
C ASN A 46 10.59 8.51 0.70
N ASP A 47 11.82 8.97 0.85
CA ASP A 47 12.32 10.27 0.34
C ASP A 47 13.40 10.08 -0.74
N ASP A 48 13.67 8.83 -1.12
CA ASP A 48 14.67 8.44 -2.11
C ASP A 48 13.99 7.76 -3.30
N PRO A 49 13.90 8.46 -4.47
CA PRO A 49 13.29 7.91 -5.67
C PRO A 49 13.85 6.56 -6.13
N GLU A 50 15.13 6.29 -5.92
CA GLU A 50 15.72 5.00 -6.31
C GLU A 50 15.09 3.81 -5.57
N LYS A 51 14.49 4.07 -4.40
CA LYS A 51 13.86 3.05 -3.56
C LYS A 51 12.39 2.80 -3.85
N TYR A 52 11.75 3.58 -4.73
CA TYR A 52 10.31 3.40 -5.03
C TYR A 52 9.93 3.49 -6.51
N LEU A 53 10.72 4.15 -7.36
CA LEU A 53 10.32 4.47 -8.74
C LEU A 53 10.03 3.25 -9.61
N ASN A 54 10.66 2.11 -9.32
CA ASN A 54 10.40 0.86 -10.03
C ASN A 54 8.98 0.32 -9.75
N GLY A 55 8.36 0.75 -8.65
CA GLY A 55 6.96 0.52 -8.31
C GLY A 55 6.58 -0.95 -8.17
N PHE A 56 5.29 -1.19 -8.39
CA PHE A 56 4.65 -2.49 -8.37
C PHE A 56 4.09 -2.75 -9.77
N PRO A 57 4.90 -3.35 -10.69
CA PRO A 57 4.44 -3.66 -12.03
C PRO A 57 3.24 -4.62 -12.02
N TRP A 58 2.65 -4.87 -13.19
CA TRP A 58 1.49 -5.74 -13.36
C TRP A 58 1.52 -7.02 -12.50
N HIS A 59 0.64 -7.11 -11.51
CA HIS A 59 0.53 -8.22 -10.56
C HIS A 59 -0.94 -8.52 -10.23
N PRO A 60 -1.26 -9.77 -9.83
CA PRO A 60 -2.65 -10.16 -9.55
C PRO A 60 -3.06 -9.99 -8.09
N HIS A 61 -4.34 -9.69 -7.87
CA HIS A 61 -5.04 -9.90 -6.60
C HIS A 61 -6.33 -10.70 -6.81
N ARG A 62 -6.78 -11.42 -5.78
CA ARG A 62 -8.07 -12.14 -5.73
C ARG A 62 -8.51 -12.31 -4.28
N GLY A 63 -9.80 -12.12 -4.03
CA GLY A 63 -10.44 -12.41 -2.74
C GLY A 63 -10.20 -11.36 -1.66
N ILE A 64 -9.64 -10.21 -2.03
CA ILE A 64 -9.31 -9.11 -1.11
C ILE A 64 -9.75 -7.77 -1.70
N GLU A 65 -9.68 -6.75 -0.87
CA GLU A 65 -9.65 -5.35 -1.27
C GLU A 65 -8.28 -4.74 -0.95
N THR A 66 -7.79 -3.84 -1.81
CA THR A 66 -6.61 -3.03 -1.51
C THR A 66 -7.02 -1.57 -1.32
N ILE A 67 -6.50 -0.96 -0.27
CA ILE A 67 -6.78 0.42 0.11
C ILE A 67 -5.46 1.18 0.15
N THR A 68 -5.20 1.97 -0.89
CA THR A 68 -3.99 2.81 -1.00
C THR A 68 -4.35 4.24 -0.61
N TYR A 69 -3.64 4.80 0.38
CA TYR A 69 -3.77 6.19 0.80
C TYR A 69 -2.46 6.93 0.59
N VAL A 70 -2.50 8.04 -0.15
CA VAL A 70 -1.32 8.88 -0.42
C VAL A 70 -1.26 10.04 0.56
N LEU A 71 -0.18 10.11 1.34
CA LEU A 71 0.11 11.21 2.27
C LEU A 71 0.90 12.35 1.58
N LYS A 72 1.84 11.99 0.71
CA LYS A 72 2.64 12.93 -0.10
C LYS A 72 3.10 12.26 -1.40
N GLY A 73 3.20 13.04 -2.46
CA GLY A 73 3.63 12.55 -3.76
C GLY A 73 2.46 12.05 -4.59
N ASN A 74 2.76 11.26 -5.60
CA ASN A 74 1.70 10.68 -6.42
C ASN A 74 2.02 9.25 -6.87
N VAL A 75 0.95 8.50 -7.12
CA VAL A 75 0.99 7.12 -7.61
C VAL A 75 0.10 7.02 -8.85
N GLU A 76 0.68 6.64 -9.97
CA GLU A 76 -0.07 6.25 -11.16
C GLU A 76 -0.55 4.80 -10.99
N HIS A 77 -1.80 4.51 -11.30
CA HIS A 77 -2.31 3.13 -11.30
C HIS A 77 -2.97 2.79 -12.64
N GLY A 78 -3.00 1.49 -12.94
CA GLY A 78 -3.72 0.94 -14.09
C GLY A 78 -4.13 -0.50 -13.85
N ASP A 79 -5.28 -0.92 -14.38
CA ASP A 79 -5.80 -2.28 -14.19
C ASP A 79 -6.23 -2.99 -15.48
N SER A 80 -6.48 -4.29 -15.37
CA SER A 80 -6.88 -5.16 -16.49
C SER A 80 -8.29 -4.90 -17.02
N LEU A 81 -9.09 -4.07 -16.35
CA LEU A 81 -10.39 -3.61 -16.84
C LEU A 81 -10.26 -2.31 -17.66
N GLY A 82 -9.06 -1.75 -17.75
CA GLY A 82 -8.76 -0.52 -18.47
C GLY A 82 -8.92 0.73 -17.63
N ASN A 83 -9.14 0.62 -16.32
CA ASN A 83 -9.14 1.79 -15.45
C ASN A 83 -7.71 2.28 -15.26
N GLN A 84 -7.55 3.59 -15.17
CA GLN A 84 -6.28 4.25 -14.91
C GLN A 84 -6.53 5.56 -14.16
N GLY A 85 -5.55 5.99 -13.39
CA GLY A 85 -5.66 7.20 -12.60
C GLY A 85 -4.37 7.57 -11.90
N VAL A 86 -4.38 8.74 -11.27
CA VAL A 86 -3.27 9.24 -10.45
C VAL A 86 -3.83 9.60 -9.09
N LEU A 87 -3.27 9.01 -8.05
CA LEU A 87 -3.53 9.39 -6.66
C LEU A 87 -2.52 10.45 -6.26
N SER A 88 -2.99 11.56 -5.70
CA SER A 88 -2.18 12.66 -5.14
C SER A 88 -2.34 12.75 -3.63
N ASP A 89 -1.63 13.69 -2.99
CA ASP A 89 -1.75 14.00 -1.56
C ASP A 89 -3.22 14.05 -1.08
N GLY A 90 -3.58 13.13 -0.18
CA GLY A 90 -4.92 13.02 0.41
C GLY A 90 -5.89 12.09 -0.34
N ASP A 91 -5.53 11.62 -1.52
CA ASP A 91 -6.36 10.71 -2.30
C ASP A 91 -6.34 9.29 -1.74
N VAL A 92 -7.46 8.59 -1.98
CA VAL A 92 -7.66 7.19 -1.61
C VAL A 92 -8.10 6.42 -2.84
N GLN A 93 -7.46 5.28 -3.09
CA GLN A 93 -8.00 4.24 -3.93
C GLN A 93 -8.46 3.08 -3.05
N TRP A 94 -9.71 2.71 -3.20
CA TRP A 94 -10.26 1.47 -2.64
C TRP A 94 -10.63 0.57 -3.81
N MET A 95 -9.83 -0.49 -4.03
CA MET A 95 -9.99 -1.42 -5.13
C MET A 95 -10.48 -2.78 -4.62
N THR A 96 -11.69 -3.17 -5.01
CA THR A 96 -12.22 -4.51 -4.75
C THR A 96 -11.74 -5.48 -5.83
N ALA A 97 -10.78 -6.35 -5.50
CA ALA A 97 -10.27 -7.33 -6.48
C ALA A 97 -11.30 -8.46 -6.76
N GLY A 98 -12.09 -8.85 -5.75
CA GLY A 98 -13.16 -9.84 -5.90
C GLY A 98 -12.68 -11.15 -6.53
N SER A 99 -13.29 -11.56 -7.64
CA SER A 99 -12.89 -12.77 -8.39
C SER A 99 -11.49 -12.70 -9.01
N GLY A 100 -10.95 -11.50 -9.16
CA GLY A 100 -9.57 -11.26 -9.56
C GLY A 100 -9.39 -10.01 -10.39
N ILE A 101 -8.24 -9.38 -10.23
CA ILE A 101 -7.77 -8.24 -11.03
C ILE A 101 -6.27 -8.36 -11.25
N ILE A 102 -5.77 -7.90 -12.39
CA ILE A 102 -4.33 -7.66 -12.59
C ILE A 102 -4.16 -6.15 -12.67
N HIS A 103 -3.26 -5.58 -11.88
CA HIS A 103 -3.05 -4.14 -11.81
C HIS A 103 -1.59 -3.78 -11.58
N GLN A 104 -1.26 -2.51 -11.76
CA GLN A 104 0.04 -1.94 -11.46
C GLN A 104 -0.14 -0.65 -10.65
N GLU A 105 0.82 -0.37 -9.77
CA GLU A 105 0.90 0.85 -8.97
C GLU A 105 2.32 1.41 -9.09
N MET A 106 2.46 2.58 -9.70
CA MET A 106 3.72 3.18 -10.09
C MET A 106 3.91 4.52 -9.36
N PRO A 107 4.59 4.54 -8.20
CA PRO A 107 4.84 5.76 -7.48
C PRO A 107 5.81 6.67 -8.25
N ARG A 108 5.50 7.96 -8.36
CA ARG A 108 6.40 8.98 -8.92
C ARG A 108 6.96 9.92 -7.85
N GLY A 109 6.25 10.05 -6.73
CA GLY A 109 6.59 11.03 -5.69
C GLY A 109 6.38 12.48 -6.14
N ASN A 110 6.77 13.43 -5.29
CA ASN A 110 6.71 14.86 -5.62
C ASN A 110 8.07 15.40 -6.11
N ALA A 111 8.14 16.70 -6.40
CA ALA A 111 9.36 17.36 -6.86
C ALA A 111 10.55 17.30 -5.87
N ASN A 112 10.29 17.02 -4.60
CA ASN A 112 11.32 16.84 -3.57
C ASN A 112 11.76 15.36 -3.42
N GLY A 113 11.18 14.44 -4.21
CA GLY A 113 11.41 13.00 -4.10
C GLY A 113 10.62 12.33 -2.98
N GLU A 114 9.67 13.01 -2.34
CA GLU A 114 8.84 12.42 -1.28
C GLU A 114 7.74 11.56 -1.91
N MET A 115 7.66 10.31 -1.48
CA MET A 115 6.56 9.39 -1.75
C MET A 115 6.10 8.76 -0.44
N HIS A 116 5.04 9.31 0.15
CA HIS A 116 4.56 8.89 1.46
C HIS A 116 3.15 8.35 1.31
N GLY A 117 2.91 7.18 1.89
CA GLY A 117 1.59 6.59 1.92
C GLY A 117 1.65 5.18 2.48
N PHE A 118 0.48 4.57 2.56
CA PHE A 118 0.36 3.20 3.04
C PHE A 118 -0.69 2.45 2.22
N GLN A 119 -0.58 1.13 2.22
CA GLN A 119 -1.56 0.23 1.66
C GLN A 119 -2.06 -0.74 2.72
N LEU A 120 -3.37 -0.96 2.75
CA LEU A 120 -4.04 -1.92 3.63
C LEU A 120 -4.77 -2.95 2.77
N TRP A 121 -4.66 -4.23 3.13
CA TRP A 121 -5.48 -5.29 2.55
C TRP A 121 -6.57 -5.70 3.52
N ALA A 122 -7.79 -5.86 3.01
CA ALA A 122 -8.98 -6.30 3.74
C ALA A 122 -9.70 -7.43 3.01
#